data_AF-A0A7J4M2M3-F1
#
_entry.id   AF-A0A7J4M2M3-F1
#
_cell.length_a   1.000
_cell.length_b   1.000
_cell.length_c   1.000
_cell.angle_alpha   90.00
_cell.angle_beta   90.00
_cell.angle_gamma   90.00
#
_symmetry.space_group_name_H-M   'P 1'
#
loop_
_entity.id
_entity.type
_entity.pdbx_description
1 polymer ?
#
loop_
_entity_poly.entity_id
_entity_poly.type
_entity_poly.pdbx_seq_one_letter_code
_entity_poly.pdbx_strand_id
1 'polypeptide(L)' 'MAVDLVENAYEDNFDIAVLVSGDGDFVPAVRSVKKRNKVIKNVYFKNSSSRNLKNFCDESLELTKEMLDKLFNK' A
#
# COMPACT_ATOMS: atom_id res chain seq x y z
N MET A 1 -12.39 1.89 -0.19
CA MET A 1 -10.93 1.68 0.04
C MET A 1 -10.17 2.99 0.20
N ALA A 2 -10.11 3.87 -0.80
CA ALA A 2 -9.34 5.12 -0.68
C ALA A 2 -9.87 6.04 0.44
N VAL A 3 -11.20 6.15 0.55
CA VAL A 3 -11.87 6.91 1.63
C VAL A 3 -11.55 6.31 2.99
N ASP A 4 -11.76 5.00 3.16
CA ASP A 4 -11.50 4.30 4.43
C ASP A 4 -10.03 4.46 4.88
N LEU A 5 -9.07 4.39 3.96
CA LEU A 5 -7.66 4.58 4.25
C LEU A 5 -7.38 5.99 4.80
N VAL A 6 -8.01 7.01 4.22
CA VAL A 6 -7.85 8.41 4.66
C VAL A 6 -8.60 8.68 5.96
N GLU A 7 -9.81 8.15 6.11
CA GLU A 7 -10.61 8.27 7.33
C GLU A 7 -9.91 7.61 8.52
N ASN A 8 -9.42 6.38 8.37
CA ASN A 8 -8.70 5.71 9.45
C ASN A 8 -7.36 6.38 9.78
N ALA A 9 -6.70 7.02 8.81
CA ALA A 9 -5.53 7.84 9.09
C ALA A 9 -5.91 9.14 9.82
N TYR A 10 -7.10 9.66 9.56
CA TYR A 10 -7.61 10.85 10.22
C TYR A 10 -7.95 10.57 11.69
N GLU A 11 -8.64 9.46 11.95
CA GLU A 11 -9.07 8.98 13.26
C GLU A 11 -7.95 8.31 14.08
N ASP A 12 -6.71 8.32 13.56
CA ASP A 12 -5.54 7.76 14.24
C ASP A 12 -5.61 6.24 14.51
N ASN A 13 -6.39 5.50 13.71
CA ASN A 13 -6.65 4.07 13.92
C ASN A 13 -5.50 3.13 13.53
N PHE A 14 -4.42 3.65 12.95
CA PHE A 14 -3.23 2.88 12.61
C PHE A 14 -1.98 3.75 12.54
N ASP A 15 -0.82 3.16 12.77
CA ASP A 15 0.49 3.80 12.51
C ASP A 15 1.06 3.44 11.14
N ILE A 16 0.77 2.20 10.70
CA ILE A 16 1.28 1.62 9.45
C ILE A 16 0.11 1.03 8.67
N ALA A 17 -0.05 1.46 7.41
CA ALA A 17 -0.96 0.85 6.45
C ALA A 17 -0.20 -0.01 5.43
N VAL A 18 -0.72 -1.19 5.13
CA VAL A 18 -0.25 -2.01 3.99
C VAL A 18 -1.29 -1.90 2.87
N LEU A 19 -0.94 -1.18 1.82
CA LEU A 19 -1.77 -1.04 0.62
C LEU A 19 -1.39 -2.14 -0.37
N VAL A 20 -2.26 -3.13 -0.52
CA VAL A 20 -2.09 -4.18 -1.53
C VAL A 20 -2.79 -3.73 -2.82
N SER A 21 -2.08 -2.98 -3.66
CA SER A 21 -2.64 -2.48 -4.92
C SER A 21 -1.55 -2.15 -5.94
N GLY A 22 -1.89 -2.33 -7.20
CA GLY A 22 -1.10 -1.82 -8.32
C GLY A 22 -1.57 -0.46 -8.85
N ASP A 23 -2.73 0.00 -8.41
CA ASP A 23 -3.47 1.10 -9.01
C ASP A 23 -2.89 2.48 -8.63
N GLY A 24 -2.51 3.25 -9.65
CA GLY A 24 -1.96 4.60 -9.48
C GLY A 24 -2.94 5.61 -8.88
N ASP A 25 -4.24 5.35 -8.95
CA ASP A 25 -5.29 6.26 -8.48
C ASP A 25 -5.33 6.37 -6.94
N PHE A 26 -4.58 5.53 -6.22
CA PHE A 26 -4.40 5.66 -4.78
C PHE A 26 -3.39 6.76 -4.37
N VAL A 27 -2.63 7.34 -5.30
CA VAL A 27 -1.62 8.37 -4.97
C VAL A 27 -2.19 9.56 -4.18
N PRO A 28 -3.37 10.14 -4.51
CA PRO A 28 -3.98 11.19 -3.70
C PRO A 28 -4.31 10.75 -2.27
N ALA A 29 -4.75 9.50 -2.07
CA ALA A 29 -5.03 8.94 -0.76
C ALA A 29 -3.74 8.74 0.04
N VAL A 30 -2.70 8.14 -0.57
CA VAL A 30 -1.36 7.98 0.01
C VAL A 30 -0.80 9.32 0.49
N ARG A 31 -0.88 10.37 -0.33
CA ARG A 31 -0.42 11.71 0.04
C ARG A 31 -1.19 12.28 1.25
N SER A 32 -2.49 12.00 1.35
CA SER A 32 -3.32 12.46 2.46
C SER A 32 -2.98 11.75 3.76
N VAL A 33 -2.74 10.44 3.70
CA VAL A 33 -2.26 9.62 4.83
C VAL A 33 -0.89 10.08 5.32
N LYS A 34 0.07 10.31 4.40
CA LYS A 34 1.42 10.76 4.78
C LYS A 34 1.45 12.13 5.46
N LYS A 35 0.52 13.03 5.13
CA LYS A 35 0.36 14.31 5.86
C LYS A 35 -0.02 14.13 7.33
N ARG A 36 -0.49 12.94 7.71
CA ARG A 36 -0.79 12.55 9.10
C ARG A 36 0.36 11.78 9.76
N ASN A 37 1.56 11.84 9.19
CA ASN A 37 2.76 11.15 9.69
C ASN A 37 2.60 9.62 9.79
N LYS A 38 1.68 9.05 9.02
CA LYS A 38 1.47 7.60 8.94
C LYS A 38 2.41 6.98 7.91
N VAL A 39 2.88 5.76 8.18
CA VAL A 39 3.71 4.98 7.27
C VAL A 39 2.82 4.17 6.35
N ILE A 40 3.15 4.13 5.06
CA ILE A 40 2.43 3.33 4.07
C ILE A 40 3.37 2.43 3.27
N LYS A 41 3.10 1.13 3.31
CA LYS A 41 3.83 0.11 2.57
C LYS A 41 2.97 -0.37 1.40
N ASN A 42 3.53 -0.37 0.20
CA ASN A 42 2.84 -0.89 -0.97
C ASN A 42 3.19 -2.36 -1.18
N VAL A 43 2.20 -3.19 -1.51
CA VAL A 43 2.39 -4.57 -1.98
C VAL A 43 1.73 -4.72 -3.33
N TYR A 44 2.44 -5.25 -4.32
CA TYR A 44 1.97 -5.28 -5.71
C TYR A 44 2.43 -6.53 -6.46
N PHE A 45 1.76 -6.86 -7.57
CA PHE A 45 2.24 -7.90 -8.49
C PHE A 45 3.09 -7.28 -9.61
N LYS A 46 4.08 -8.04 -10.10
CA LYS A 46 5.10 -7.60 -11.07
C LYS A 46 4.60 -6.69 -12.19
N ASN A 47 3.47 -7.05 -12.81
CA ASN A 47 2.91 -6.36 -13.98
C ASN A 47 1.70 -5.48 -13.67
N SER A 48 1.29 -5.37 -12.40
CA SER A 48 0.11 -4.59 -12.03
C SER A 48 0.45 -3.21 -11.48
N SER A 49 1.73 -2.91 -11.23
CA SER A 49 2.10 -1.77 -10.40
C SER A 49 2.42 -0.50 -11.16
N SER A 50 1.69 0.57 -10.83
CA SER A 50 2.03 1.93 -11.19
C SER A 50 3.36 2.34 -10.53
N ARG A 51 4.34 2.71 -11.37
CA ARG A 51 5.61 3.28 -10.92
C ARG A 51 5.40 4.51 -10.05
N ASN A 52 4.34 5.27 -10.33
CA ASN A 52 3.97 6.45 -9.58
C ASN A 52 3.60 6.09 -8.14
N LEU A 53 2.75 5.08 -7.94
CA LEU A 53 2.33 4.64 -6.61
C LEU A 53 3.54 4.22 -5.74
N LYS A 54 4.46 3.42 -6.30
CA LYS A 54 5.67 2.98 -5.58
C LYS A 54 6.50 4.15 -5.04
N ASN A 55 6.62 5.23 -5.81
CA ASN A 55 7.41 6.40 -5.44
C ASN A 55 6.80 7.23 -4.32
N PHE A 56 5.49 7.14 -4.10
CA PHE A 56 4.79 7.90 -3.05
C PHE A 56 4.70 7.13 -1.73
N CYS A 57 4.78 5.80 -1.76
CA CYS A 57 4.82 4.96 -0.56
C CYS A 57 6.22 4.95 0.09
N ASP A 58 6.29 4.62 1.37
CA ASP A 58 7.55 4.59 2.14
C ASP A 58 8.37 3.34 1.82
N GLU A 59 7.67 2.21 1.66
CA GLU A 59 8.25 0.94 1.21
C GLU A 59 7.37 0.31 0.14
N SER A 60 7.97 -0.57 -0.66
CA SER A 60 7.27 -1.27 -1.73
C SER A 60 7.80 -2.69 -1.87
N LEU A 61 6.91 -3.68 -1.86
CA LEU A 61 7.22 -5.10 -1.95
C LEU A 61 6.48 -5.74 -3.12
N GLU A 62 7.22 -6.44 -3.98
CA GLU A 62 6.61 -7.28 -5.02
C GLU A 62 6.14 -8.59 -4.38
N LEU A 63 4.86 -8.91 -4.53
CA LEU A 63 4.29 -10.19 -4.12
C LEU A 63 4.57 -11.24 -5.21
N THR A 64 5.54 -12.12 -4.97
CA THR A 64 5.95 -13.14 -5.93
C THR A 64 5.24 -14.47 -5.70
N LYS A 65 5.23 -15.33 -6.73
CA LYS A 65 4.65 -16.67 -6.63
C LYS A 65 5.38 -17.51 -5.58
N GLU A 66 6.70 -17.43 -5.51
CA GLU A 66 7.51 -18.17 -4.54
C GLU A 66 7.15 -17.80 -3.09
N MET A 67 6.80 -16.53 -2.83
CA MET A 67 6.32 -16.09 -1.53
C MET A 67 4.97 -16.71 -1.18
N LEU A 68 4.03 -16.72 -2.14
CA LEU A 68 2.70 -17.30 -1.95
C LEU A 68 2.79 -18.82 -1.77
N ASP A 69 3.60 -19.50 -2.57
CA ASP A 69 3.79 -20.95 -2.50
C ASP A 69 4.34 -21.35 -1.11
N LYS A 70 5.27 -20.59 -0.53
CA LYS A 70 5.76 -20.83 0.84
C LYS A 70 4.69 -20.62 1.92
N LEU A 71 3.71 -19.75 1.69
CA LEU A 71 2.66 -19.46 2.66
C LEU A 71 1.53 -20.48 2.62
N PHE A 72 1.18 -20.97 1.42
CA PHE A 72 0.00 -21.81 1.22
C PHE A 72 0.30 -23.30 1.02
N ASN A 73 1.50 -23.67 0.57
CA ASN A 73 1.86 -25.09 0.36
C ASN A 73 2.62 -25.65 1.56
N LYS A 74 1.92 -25.74 2.70
CA LYS A 74 2.35 -26.53 3.86
C LYS A 74 2.07 -28.01 3.64
#